data_AF-A0A7S1DQA5-F1
#
_entry.id   AF-A0A7S1DQA5-F1
#
_cell.length_a   1.000
_cell.length_b   1.000
_cell.length_c   1.000
_cell.angle_alpha   90.00
_cell.angle_beta   90.00
_cell.angle_gamma   90.00
#
_symmetry.space_group_name_H-M   'P 1'
#
loop_
_entity.id
_entity.type
_entity.pdbx_description
1 polymer ?
#
loop_
_entity_poly.entity_id
_entity_poly.type
_entity_poly.pdbx_seq_one_letter_code
_entity_poly.pdbx_strand_id
1 'polypeptide(L)'
;GKLFGYLKHEWMQRKMTPSDLAVRRASKGFEREHFASPTTVSVPVPKQTNLSDCGLFLLEYCWRFASDFIEQADGDVPPVDLVQWLKEGRTRRWFKPTEASKRRGEIARLVQAFGEKRSLSS
;
A
#
# COMPACT_ATOMS: atom_id res chain seq x y z
N GLY A 1 -4.74 19.46 4.91
CA GLY A 1 -6.06 18.84 5.09
C GLY A 1 -6.15 18.20 6.45
N LYS A 2 -7.26 18.38 7.19
CA LYS A 2 -7.41 17.96 8.61
C LYS A 2 -7.10 16.47 8.86
N LEU A 3 -7.42 15.59 7.90
CA LEU A 3 -7.10 14.16 7.96
C LEU A 3 -5.60 13.88 8.03
N PHE A 4 -4.78 14.65 7.32
CA PHE A 4 -3.32 14.50 7.33
C PHE A 4 -2.72 14.86 8.70
N GLY A 5 -3.24 15.92 9.33
CA GLY A 5 -2.84 16.32 10.67
C GLY A 5 -3.18 15.25 11.71
N TYR A 6 -4.37 14.66 11.60
CA TYR A 6 -4.81 13.56 12.48
C TYR A 6 -3.95 12.30 12.31
N LEU A 7 -3.75 11.83 11.07
CA LEU A 7 -2.93 10.64 10.81
C LEU A 7 -1.47 10.82 11.24
N LYS A 8 -0.90 12.02 11.05
CA LYS A 8 0.44 12.34 11.53
C LYS A 8 0.51 12.29 13.06
N HIS A 9 -0.48 12.86 13.74
CA HIS A 9 -0.54 12.87 15.20
C HIS A 9 -0.65 11.45 15.77
N GLU A 10 -1.58 10.64 15.26
CA GLU A 10 -1.75 9.23 15.64
C GLU A 10 -0.47 8.41 15.39
N TRP A 11 0.17 8.59 14.24
CA TRP A 11 1.43 7.91 13.91
C TRP A 11 2.55 8.24 14.91
N MET A 12 2.67 9.52 15.27
CA MET A 12 3.69 9.99 16.22
C MET A 12 3.43 9.52 17.66
N GLN A 13 2.17 9.26 18.03
CA GLN A 13 1.80 8.80 19.37
C GLN A 13 1.75 7.28 19.51
N ARG A 14 1.85 6.53 18.40
CA ARG A 14 1.83 5.08 18.43
C ARG A 14 3.06 4.52 19.15
N LYS A 15 2.85 3.56 20.06
CA LYS A 15 3.94 2.78 20.67
C LYS A 15 4.66 2.00 19.58
N MET A 16 5.95 2.31 19.39
CA MET A 16 6.80 1.63 18.42
C MET A 16 6.99 0.16 18.80
N THR A 17 6.75 -0.72 17.85
CA THR A 17 7.06 -2.15 17.93
C THR A 17 8.56 -2.39 17.72
N PRO A 18 9.09 -3.58 18.03
CA PRO A 18 10.47 -3.94 17.72
C PRO A 18 10.84 -3.78 16.23
N SER A 19 9.89 -4.03 15.32
CA SER A 19 10.06 -3.81 13.88
C SER A 19 10.16 -2.33 13.53
N ASP A 20 9.37 -1.47 14.17
CA ASP A 20 9.46 0.00 14.01
C ASP A 20 10.82 0.52 14.48
N LEU A 21 11.35 -0.06 15.57
CA LEU A 21 12.68 0.26 16.09
C LEU A 21 13.79 -0.22 15.14
N ALA A 22 13.61 -1.33 14.44
CA ALA A 22 14.55 -1.81 13.44
C ALA A 22 14.60 -0.87 12.23
N VAL A 23 13.44 -0.47 11.70
CA VAL A 23 13.33 0.55 10.63
C VAL A 23 13.97 1.87 11.09
N ARG A 24 13.65 2.34 12.29
CA ARG A 24 14.23 3.58 12.82
C ARG A 24 15.75 3.51 13.05
N ARG A 25 16.28 2.36 13.46
CA ARG A 25 17.73 2.15 13.59
C ARG A 25 18.42 2.11 12.23
N ALA A 26 17.83 1.47 11.23
CA ALA A 26 18.30 1.52 9.84
C ALA A 26 18.25 2.96 9.30
N SER A 27 17.26 3.74 9.72
CA SER A 27 17.05 5.15 9.37
C SER A 27 17.82 6.16 10.25
N LYS A 28 18.77 5.72 11.12
CA LYS A 28 19.47 6.64 12.04
C LYS A 28 20.35 7.71 11.38
N GLY A 29 20.51 7.69 10.05
CA GLY A 29 21.01 8.82 9.25
C GLY A 29 19.96 9.54 8.39
N PHE A 30 18.77 8.96 8.21
CA PHE A 30 17.72 9.41 7.30
C PHE A 30 16.69 10.34 7.97
N GLU A 31 16.46 10.19 9.29
CA GLU A 31 15.39 10.93 10.00
C GLU A 31 15.67 12.44 10.17
N ARG A 32 16.94 12.89 10.16
CA ARG A 32 17.29 14.30 10.42
C ARG A 32 17.21 15.22 9.19
N GLU A 33 17.31 14.68 7.98
CA GLU A 33 17.36 15.49 6.74
C GLU A 33 16.13 15.32 5.82
N HIS A 34 15.39 14.19 5.90
CA HIS A 34 14.41 13.83 4.86
C HIS A 34 12.93 13.83 5.26
N PHE A 35 12.58 14.16 6.51
CA PHE A 35 11.18 14.50 6.87
C PHE A 35 10.85 15.98 6.66
N ALA A 36 11.63 16.67 5.82
CA ALA A 36 11.25 17.97 5.28
C ALA A 36 9.99 17.78 4.42
N SER A 37 8.82 18.06 5.02
CA SER A 37 7.49 18.07 4.41
C SER A 37 7.14 16.82 3.55
N PRO A 38 6.23 15.94 4.01
CA PRO A 38 5.85 14.76 3.24
C PRO A 38 5.41 15.17 1.83
N THR A 39 6.19 14.75 0.84
CA THR A 39 5.91 15.04 -0.56
C THR A 39 4.76 14.14 -0.98
N THR A 40 3.56 14.72 -1.09
CA THR A 40 2.41 14.01 -1.63
C THR A 40 2.55 13.96 -3.15
N VAL A 41 2.72 12.77 -3.71
CA VAL A 41 2.78 12.57 -5.16
C VAL A 41 1.40 12.13 -5.63
N SER A 42 0.82 12.90 -6.56
CA SER A 42 -0.40 12.47 -7.25
C SER A 42 -0.03 11.47 -8.34
N VAL A 43 -0.49 10.24 -8.20
CA VAL A 43 -0.21 9.15 -9.14
C VAL A 43 -1.47 8.85 -9.96
N PRO A 44 -1.38 8.82 -11.29
CA PRO A 44 -2.54 8.55 -12.12
C PRO A 44 -2.82 7.04 -12.18
N VAL A 45 -3.83 6.57 -11.44
CA VAL A 45 -4.24 5.15 -11.35
C VAL A 45 -5.67 4.91 -11.90
N PRO A 46 -6.03 3.67 -12.30
CA PRO A 46 -7.39 3.30 -12.68
C PRO A 46 -8.40 3.69 -11.61
N LYS A 47 -9.41 4.47 -11.96
CA LYS A 47 -10.41 4.93 -10.99
C LYS A 47 -11.62 3.99 -10.99
N GLN A 48 -12.17 3.77 -9.81
CA GLN A 48 -13.49 3.15 -9.69
C GLN A 48 -14.55 4.07 -10.30
N THR A 49 -15.59 3.48 -10.88
CA THR A 49 -16.76 4.19 -11.39
C THR A 49 -17.97 4.06 -10.45
N ASN A 50 -17.96 3.08 -9.55
CA ASN A 50 -19.00 2.88 -8.55
C ASN A 50 -18.57 3.42 -7.18
N LEU A 51 -19.51 3.44 -6.23
CA LEU A 51 -19.32 4.05 -4.91
C LEU A 51 -18.86 3.06 -3.83
N SER A 52 -18.79 1.76 -4.13
CA SER A 52 -18.67 0.69 -3.12
C SER A 52 -17.44 -0.21 -3.27
N ASP A 53 -16.64 -0.04 -4.33
CA ASP A 53 -15.46 -0.87 -4.61
C ASP A 53 -14.15 -0.21 -4.17
N CYS A 54 -14.16 0.90 -3.44
CA CYS A 54 -12.94 1.64 -3.10
C CYS A 54 -11.92 0.78 -2.35
N GLY A 55 -12.40 -0.09 -1.46
CA GLY A 55 -11.59 -1.07 -0.75
C GLY A 55 -10.99 -2.13 -1.67
N LEU A 56 -11.72 -2.58 -2.70
CA LEU A 56 -11.21 -3.54 -3.68
C LEU A 56 -10.12 -2.93 -4.56
N PHE A 57 -10.28 -1.66 -4.95
CA PHE A 57 -9.25 -0.92 -5.67
C PHE A 57 -8.00 -0.74 -4.80
N LEU A 58 -8.17 -0.42 -3.51
CA LEU A 58 -7.05 -0.33 -2.57
C LEU A 58 -6.26 -1.65 -2.50
N LEU A 59 -6.97 -2.78 -2.36
CA LEU A 59 -6.34 -4.09 -2.32
C LEU A 59 -5.62 -4.42 -3.63
N GLU A 60 -6.20 -4.07 -4.78
CA GLU A 60 -5.55 -4.27 -6.08
C GLU A 60 -4.29 -3.41 -6.21
N TYR A 61 -4.31 -2.15 -5.77
CA TYR A 61 -3.11 -1.31 -5.75
C TYR A 61 -2.01 -1.93 -4.89
N CYS A 62 -2.35 -2.43 -3.70
CA CYS A 62 -1.38 -3.06 -2.81
C CYS A 62 -0.79 -4.34 -3.43
N TRP A 63 -1.64 -5.19 -4.03
CA TRP A 63 -1.21 -6.41 -4.68
C TRP A 63 -0.23 -6.12 -5.81
N ARG A 64 -0.62 -5.23 -6.73
CA ARG A 64 0.21 -4.86 -7.87
C ARG A 64 1.48 -4.15 -7.46
N PHE A 65 1.43 -3.32 -6.43
CA PHE A 65 2.62 -2.69 -5.88
C PHE A 65 3.60 -3.75 -5.36
N ALA A 66 3.12 -4.77 -4.64
CA ALA A 66 3.98 -5.85 -4.19
C ALA A 66 4.55 -6.68 -5.36
N SER A 67 3.70 -7.15 -6.27
CA SER A 67 4.11 -8.05 -7.36
C SER A 67 4.94 -7.37 -8.44
N ASP A 68 4.57 -6.17 -8.86
CA ASP A 68 5.15 -5.55 -10.04
C ASP A 68 6.35 -4.68 -9.68
N PHE A 69 6.45 -4.25 -8.42
CA PHE A 69 7.50 -3.33 -7.98
C PHE A 69 8.44 -3.97 -6.96
N ILE A 70 7.92 -4.54 -5.87
CA ILE A 70 8.78 -5.11 -4.81
C ILE A 70 9.51 -6.36 -5.31
N GLU A 71 8.80 -7.28 -5.99
CA GLU A 71 9.41 -8.52 -6.49
C GLU A 71 10.38 -8.28 -7.66
N GLN A 72 10.20 -7.22 -8.45
CA GLN A 72 11.08 -6.91 -9.59
C GLN A 72 12.33 -6.12 -9.20
N ALA A 73 12.40 -5.63 -7.96
CA ALA A 73 13.43 -4.69 -7.54
C ALA A 73 14.66 -5.31 -6.84
N ASP A 74 14.76 -6.64 -6.75
CA ASP A 74 15.89 -7.35 -6.12
C ASP A 74 16.32 -6.79 -4.74
N GLY A 75 15.36 -6.26 -3.97
CA GLY A 75 15.53 -5.88 -2.56
C GLY A 75 15.94 -4.43 -2.28
N ASP A 76 16.49 -3.69 -3.25
CA ASP A 76 16.89 -2.29 -3.06
C ASP A 76 16.20 -1.36 -4.07
N VAL A 77 15.06 -0.78 -3.66
CA VAL A 77 14.44 0.33 -4.41
C VAL A 77 14.81 1.66 -3.75
N PRO A 78 15.60 2.52 -4.40
CA PRO A 78 15.76 3.90 -3.98
C PRO A 78 14.42 4.66 -4.06
N PRO A 79 14.08 5.53 -3.08
CA PRO A 79 12.83 6.31 -3.11
C PRO A 79 12.60 7.16 -4.37
N VAL A 80 13.68 7.58 -5.04
CA VAL A 80 13.64 8.32 -6.31
C VAL A 80 13.05 7.47 -7.43
N ASP A 81 13.42 6.19 -7.49
CA ASP A 81 12.96 5.26 -8.53
C ASP A 81 11.48 4.95 -8.37
N LEU A 82 10.96 4.94 -7.15
CA LEU A 82 9.54 4.77 -6.89
C LEU A 82 8.70 5.93 -7.47
N VAL A 83 9.06 7.18 -7.18
CA VAL A 83 8.29 8.34 -7.65
C VAL A 83 8.31 8.41 -9.17
N GLN A 84 9.46 8.12 -9.78
CA GLN A 84 9.62 8.10 -11.22
C GLN A 84 8.81 6.95 -11.85
N TRP A 85 8.91 5.74 -11.31
CA TRP A 85 8.14 4.57 -11.74
C TRP A 85 6.63 4.81 -11.69
N LEU A 86 6.15 5.44 -10.61
CA LEU A 86 4.73 5.80 -10.46
C LEU A 86 4.29 6.86 -11.49
N LYS A 87 5.18 7.80 -11.85
CA LYS A 87 4.90 8.92 -12.77
C LYS A 87 4.97 8.55 -14.25
N GLU A 88 5.72 7.52 -14.63
CA GLU A 88 5.88 7.06 -16.03
C GLU A 88 4.59 6.57 -16.70
N GLY A 89 3.44 6.71 -16.05
CA GLY A 89 2.14 6.44 -16.65
C GLY A 89 1.82 4.96 -16.82
N ARG A 90 2.77 4.07 -16.48
CA ARG A 90 2.54 2.62 -16.35
C ARG A 90 1.37 2.32 -15.42
N THR A 91 1.25 3.12 -14.36
CA THR A 91 0.17 3.06 -13.38
C THR A 91 -1.21 3.43 -13.92
N ARG A 92 -1.35 4.12 -15.06
CA ARG A 92 -2.69 4.48 -15.62
C ARG A 92 -3.46 3.28 -16.16
N ARG A 93 -2.74 2.28 -16.66
CA ARG A 93 -3.28 1.06 -17.24
C ARG A 93 -2.91 -0.17 -16.41
N TRP A 94 -2.64 0.04 -15.12
CA TRP A 94 -2.13 -0.98 -14.23
C TRP A 94 -3.04 -2.21 -14.15
N PHE A 95 -4.35 -1.97 -14.20
CA PHE A 95 -5.39 -2.98 -14.34
C PHE A 95 -6.67 -2.35 -14.91
N LYS A 96 -7.59 -3.17 -15.41
CA LYS A 96 -8.93 -2.70 -15.78
C LYS A 96 -9.80 -2.58 -14.52
N PRO A 97 -10.64 -1.54 -14.37
CA PRO A 97 -11.56 -1.40 -13.24
C PRO A 97 -12.36 -2.66 -12.89
N THR A 98 -12.76 -3.44 -13.89
CA THR A 98 -13.50 -4.69 -13.71
C THR A 98 -12.68 -5.80 -13.05
N GLU A 99 -11.34 -5.78 -13.14
CA GLU A 99 -10.47 -6.74 -12.46
C GLU A 99 -10.56 -6.57 -10.94
N ALA A 100 -10.45 -5.33 -10.45
CA ALA A 100 -10.59 -5.04 -9.02
C ALA A 100 -11.97 -5.44 -8.49
N SER A 101 -13.05 -5.09 -9.20
CA SER A 101 -14.41 -5.47 -8.79
C SER A 101 -14.62 -7.00 -8.74
N LYS A 102 -14.03 -7.76 -9.68
CA LYS A 102 -14.16 -9.23 -9.73
C LYS A 102 -13.53 -9.93 -8.53
N ARG A 103 -12.55 -9.29 -7.87
CA ARG A 103 -11.92 -9.86 -6.66
C ARG A 103 -12.87 -10.01 -5.48
N ARG A 104 -14.00 -9.31 -5.47
CA ARG A 104 -15.01 -9.45 -4.42
C ARG A 104 -15.38 -10.91 -4.16
N GLY A 105 -15.64 -11.68 -5.22
CA GLY A 105 -15.99 -13.09 -5.13
C GLY A 105 -14.82 -13.96 -4.67
N GLU A 106 -13.62 -13.67 -5.16
CA GLU A 106 -12.39 -14.37 -4.77
C GLU A 106 -12.06 -14.17 -3.29
N ILE A 107 -12.10 -12.92 -2.81
CA ILE A 107 -11.86 -12.57 -1.41
C ILE A 107 -12.90 -13.24 -0.51
N ALA A 108 -14.18 -13.23 -0.89
CA ALA A 108 -15.22 -13.88 -0.11
C ALA A 108 -14.96 -15.40 0.04
N ARG A 109 -14.55 -16.07 -1.05
CA ARG A 109 -14.18 -17.50 -1.01
C ARG A 109 -12.96 -17.75 -0.13
N LEU A 110 -11.93 -16.92 -0.23
CA LEU A 110 -10.73 -17.05 0.61
C LEU A 110 -11.08 -16.88 2.09
N VAL A 111 -11.86 -15.86 2.45
CA VAL A 111 -12.30 -15.62 3.83
C VAL A 111 -13.07 -16.82 4.37
N GLN A 112 -13.99 -17.38 3.59
CA GLN A 112 -14.73 -18.58 3.97
C GLN A 112 -13.79 -19.78 4.19
N ALA A 113 -12.90 -20.06 3.23
CA ALA A 113 -11.97 -21.18 3.31
C ALA A 113 -11.02 -21.08 4.52
N PHE A 114 -10.55 -19.88 4.86
CA PHE A 114 -9.73 -19.65 6.06
C PHE A 114 -10.53 -19.81 7.36
N GLY A 115 -11.80 -19.40 7.37
CA GLY A 115 -12.71 -19.62 8.50
C GLY A 115 -12.92 -21.11 8.78
N GLU A 116 -13.24 -21.88 7.75
CA GLU A 116 -13.45 -23.34 7.83
C GLU A 116 -12.20 -24.08 8.29
N LYS A 117 -11.02 -23.70 7.76
CA LYS A 117 -9.74 -24.27 8.20
C LYS A 117 -9.46 -24.02 9.69
N ARG A 118 -9.78 -22.83 10.21
CA ARG A 118 -9.62 -22.52 11.63
C ARG A 118 -10.57 -23.33 12.51
N SER A 119 -11.82 -23.54 12.07
CA SER A 119 -12.77 -24.37 12.82
C SER A 119 -12.40 -25.86 12.85
N LEU A 120 -11.69 -26.36 11.84
CA LEU A 120 -11.22 -27.75 11.79
C LEU A 120 -9.90 -27.97 12.55
N SER A 121 -9.16 -26.90 12.85
CA SER A 121 -7.91 -26.95 13.61
C SER A 121 -8.07 -26.55 15.09
N SER A 122 -9.32 -26.43 15.57
CA SER A 122 -9.69 -26.12 16.95
C SER A 122 -10.31 -27.35 17.61
#